data_AF-A0A2N3EC84-F1
#
_entry.id   AF-A0A2N3EC84-F1
#
_cell.length_a   1.000
_cell.length_b   1.000
_cell.length_c   1.000
_cell.angle_alpha   90.00
_cell.angle_beta   90.00
_cell.angle_gamma   90.00
#
_symmetry.space_group_name_H-M   'P 1'
#
loop_
_entity.id
_entity.type
_entity.pdbx_description
1 polymer ?
#
loop_
_entity_poly.entity_id
_entity_poly.type
_entity_poly.pdbx_seq_one_letter_code
_entity_poly.pdbx_strand_id
1 'polypeptide(L)'
;MNALPEKSVDLVFADPPYNLQLGGELTRPDQSKVDAVDDDWDKFASFAEYDRFTHDWMKAARRVLKDTGAIWVIGSYHNIFRVGATMQDLGFWVMNDVVWRKSNPMPNFRGTRFTNAHETLIWATRDAEQKKYTFNYDAMKALNDDLQMRSDWLLPLCTGGERLKDGDGGKAHPTQKPEALLHRVLLATTNAGDTVLDPFFGTGTTGAVAKKLGRNFIGIEREARYIKVARERIRLVKTGAAEDLKVTTSKKAEPRIPFGTLVERGLLEAGDTLYDPARRHAARIRARFIVEGANGPTTREADEILNDRGVVVVPDILANAGGVAVSYLEWVQDLQNFFWNEDEVNRQLQAIMIQSFRAVWDFSQAHDVPMRLGAYMVAVDKVADALQARGIWP
;
A
#
# COMPACT_ATOMS: atom_id res chain seq x y z
N MET A 1 15.24 -21.41 -13.32
CA MET A 1 14.07 -21.29 -12.42
C MET A 1 13.50 -22.63 -11.99
N ASN A 2 13.32 -23.61 -12.88
CA ASN A 2 12.75 -24.93 -12.54
C ASN A 2 13.52 -25.74 -11.47
N ALA A 3 14.82 -25.47 -11.28
CA ALA A 3 15.62 -26.07 -10.22
C ALA A 3 15.33 -25.52 -8.80
N LEU A 4 14.62 -24.39 -8.69
CA LEU A 4 14.24 -23.83 -7.39
C LEU A 4 13.12 -24.66 -6.76
N PRO A 5 13.11 -24.83 -5.42
CA PRO A 5 12.00 -25.47 -4.72
C PRO A 5 10.67 -24.75 -4.98
N GLU A 6 9.57 -25.48 -4.90
CA GLU A 6 8.25 -24.87 -4.97
C GLU A 6 8.01 -23.97 -3.76
N LYS A 7 7.23 -22.89 -3.95
CA LYS A 7 6.84 -21.97 -2.87
C LYS A 7 8.01 -21.45 -2.02
N SER A 8 9.15 -21.18 -2.66
CA SER A 8 10.38 -20.76 -1.99
C SER A 8 10.62 -19.25 -1.99
N VAL A 9 9.86 -18.46 -2.76
CA VAL A 9 10.09 -17.02 -2.90
C VAL A 9 8.86 -16.19 -2.52
N ASP A 10 9.10 -15.03 -1.90
CA ASP A 10 8.06 -14.11 -1.41
C ASP A 10 7.62 -13.12 -2.50
N LEU A 11 8.57 -12.71 -3.35
CA LEU A 11 8.31 -11.78 -4.44
C LEU A 11 9.04 -12.22 -5.70
N VAL A 12 8.40 -12.10 -6.86
CA VAL A 12 9.06 -12.10 -8.16
C VAL A 12 9.01 -10.69 -8.74
N PHE A 13 10.15 -10.12 -9.10
CA PHE A 13 10.22 -8.92 -9.95
C PHE A 13 10.82 -9.33 -11.29
N ALA A 14 10.14 -9.05 -12.40
CA ALA A 14 10.58 -9.43 -13.73
C ALA A 14 10.61 -8.22 -14.68
N ASP A 15 11.77 -8.02 -15.32
CA ASP A 15 11.98 -7.09 -16.42
C ASP A 15 12.32 -7.92 -17.69
N PRO A 16 11.32 -8.61 -18.28
CA PRO A 16 11.55 -9.50 -19.41
C PRO A 16 12.03 -8.71 -20.64
N PRO A 17 12.58 -9.40 -21.65
CA PRO A 17 12.76 -8.83 -22.98
C PRO A 17 11.49 -8.15 -23.52
N TYR A 18 11.62 -6.99 -24.15
CA TYR A 18 10.52 -6.17 -24.67
C TYR A 18 10.17 -6.52 -26.13
N ASN A 19 10.95 -7.39 -26.77
CA ASN A 19 10.79 -7.76 -28.18
C ASN A 19 10.84 -6.50 -29.07
N LEU A 20 11.86 -5.66 -28.86
CA LEU A 20 12.03 -4.41 -29.59
C LEU A 20 12.49 -4.71 -31.02
N GLN A 21 11.54 -4.93 -31.92
CA GLN A 21 11.80 -5.02 -33.36
C GLN A 21 12.05 -3.62 -33.94
N LEU A 22 13.17 -3.00 -33.58
CA LEU A 22 13.61 -1.73 -34.17
C LEU A 22 14.16 -2.01 -35.58
N GLY A 23 13.41 -1.62 -36.60
CA GLY A 23 13.87 -1.65 -37.99
C GLY A 23 14.75 -0.44 -38.34
N GLY A 24 15.99 -0.70 -38.75
CA GLY A 24 16.92 0.30 -39.32
C GLY A 24 17.74 1.10 -38.30
N GLU A 25 18.72 1.86 -38.79
CA GLU A 25 19.57 2.71 -37.94
C GLU A 25 18.81 3.97 -37.48
N LEU A 26 18.86 4.25 -36.17
CA LEU A 26 18.30 5.46 -35.57
C LEU A 26 19.39 6.51 -35.43
N THR A 27 19.16 7.70 -35.97
CA THR A 27 20.03 8.87 -35.83
C THR A 27 19.32 9.99 -35.07
N ARG A 28 20.10 10.78 -34.33
CA ARG A 28 19.66 12.01 -33.68
C ARG A 28 19.63 13.17 -34.70
N PRO A 29 19.02 14.32 -34.36
CA PRO A 29 19.02 15.51 -35.22
C PRO A 29 20.43 16.02 -35.60
N ASP A 30 21.43 15.76 -34.76
CA ASP A 30 22.85 16.04 -35.00
C ASP A 30 23.56 14.95 -35.83
N GLN A 31 22.81 14.01 -36.41
CA GLN A 31 23.27 12.83 -37.15
C GLN A 31 24.09 11.80 -36.33
N SER A 32 24.23 11.98 -35.02
CA SER A 32 24.85 10.96 -34.17
C SER A 32 23.95 9.71 -34.05
N LYS A 33 24.58 8.53 -33.99
CA LYS A 33 23.86 7.26 -33.88
C LYS A 33 23.20 7.12 -32.49
N VAL A 34 21.94 6.69 -32.47
CA VAL A 34 21.22 6.37 -31.24
C VAL A 34 21.66 4.98 -30.79
N ASP A 35 22.15 4.91 -29.56
CA ASP A 35 22.48 3.69 -28.84
C ASP A 35 21.19 2.98 -28.43
N ALA A 36 20.67 2.16 -29.35
CA ALA A 36 19.45 1.37 -29.22
C ALA A 36 19.76 -0.02 -28.64
N VAL A 37 18.72 -0.73 -28.17
CA VAL A 37 18.84 -2.14 -27.79
C VAL A 37 18.88 -2.97 -29.07
N ASP A 38 20.04 -3.52 -29.40
CA ASP A 38 20.25 -4.40 -30.56
C ASP A 38 20.78 -5.79 -30.17
N ASP A 39 20.83 -6.08 -28.87
CA ASP A 39 21.29 -7.34 -28.32
C ASP A 39 20.38 -8.52 -28.71
N ASP A 40 20.98 -9.70 -28.90
CA ASP A 40 20.25 -10.90 -29.37
C ASP A 40 19.24 -11.45 -28.36
N TRP A 41 19.36 -11.11 -27.08
CA TRP A 41 18.42 -11.54 -26.05
C TRP A 41 17.03 -10.88 -26.18
N ASP A 42 16.91 -9.77 -26.90
CA ASP A 42 15.65 -9.06 -27.12
C ASP A 42 14.99 -9.37 -28.47
N LYS A 43 15.52 -10.34 -29.24
CA LYS A 43 15.04 -10.70 -30.58
C LYS A 43 14.27 -12.01 -30.55
N PHE A 44 13.04 -11.99 -31.08
CA PHE A 44 12.18 -13.16 -31.24
C PHE A 44 11.77 -13.31 -32.70
N ALA A 45 11.67 -14.56 -33.21
CA ALA A 45 11.31 -14.79 -34.61
C ALA A 45 9.83 -14.52 -34.88
N SER A 46 8.97 -14.58 -33.85
CA SER A 46 7.54 -14.30 -33.97
C SER A 46 6.90 -13.94 -32.62
N PHE A 47 5.72 -13.33 -32.64
CA PHE A 47 4.92 -13.14 -31.43
C PHE A 47 4.56 -14.46 -30.74
N ALA A 48 4.29 -15.53 -31.51
CA ALA A 48 3.99 -16.84 -30.93
C ALA A 48 5.19 -17.42 -30.15
N GLU A 49 6.41 -17.15 -30.60
CA GLU A 49 7.61 -17.53 -29.85
C GLU A 49 7.77 -16.70 -28.57
N TYR A 50 7.53 -15.38 -28.66
CA TYR A 50 7.51 -14.50 -27.49
C TYR A 50 6.48 -14.91 -26.44
N ASP A 51 5.28 -15.31 -26.87
CA ASP A 51 4.22 -15.76 -25.98
C ASP A 51 4.59 -17.06 -25.28
N ARG A 52 5.13 -18.05 -26.01
CA ARG A 52 5.61 -19.30 -25.41
C ARG A 52 6.70 -19.04 -24.38
N PHE A 53 7.68 -18.22 -24.75
CA PHE A 53 8.73 -17.79 -23.82
C PHE A 53 8.11 -17.13 -22.57
N THR A 54 7.17 -16.21 -22.75
CA THR A 54 6.53 -15.47 -21.66
C THR A 54 5.73 -16.37 -20.74
N HIS A 55 4.94 -17.26 -21.32
CA HIS A 55 4.18 -18.28 -20.61
C HIS A 55 5.09 -19.20 -19.78
N ASP A 56 6.19 -19.69 -20.36
CA ASP A 56 7.04 -20.68 -19.71
C ASP A 56 7.77 -20.14 -18.48
N TRP A 57 8.36 -18.94 -18.57
CA TRP A 57 9.01 -18.35 -17.41
C TRP A 57 8.00 -17.94 -16.34
N MET A 58 6.81 -17.47 -16.73
CA MET A 58 5.78 -17.01 -15.80
C MET A 58 5.09 -18.19 -15.09
N LYS A 59 4.91 -19.32 -15.79
CA LYS A 59 4.48 -20.59 -15.19
C LYS A 59 5.50 -21.09 -14.15
N ALA A 60 6.80 -20.99 -14.47
CA ALA A 60 7.85 -21.32 -13.51
C ALA A 60 7.85 -20.35 -12.31
N ALA A 61 7.61 -19.05 -12.53
CA ALA A 61 7.52 -18.03 -11.49
C ALA A 61 6.34 -18.32 -10.53
N ARG A 62 5.17 -18.66 -11.09
CA ARG A 62 3.98 -19.03 -10.32
C ARG A 62 4.21 -20.22 -9.39
N ARG A 63 4.97 -21.22 -9.85
CA ARG A 63 5.31 -22.43 -9.08
C ARG A 63 6.22 -22.12 -7.88
N VAL A 64 7.21 -21.24 -8.07
CA VAL A 64 8.17 -20.91 -7.01
C VAL A 64 7.63 -19.88 -6.01
N LEU A 65 6.62 -19.09 -6.39
CA LEU A 65 5.96 -18.15 -5.49
C LEU A 65 5.24 -18.89 -4.35
N LYS A 66 5.42 -18.39 -3.13
CA LYS A 66 4.63 -18.79 -1.96
C LYS A 66 3.15 -18.49 -2.19
N ASP A 67 2.29 -19.16 -1.42
CA ASP A 67 0.84 -18.92 -1.46
C ASP A 67 0.46 -17.48 -1.01
N THR A 68 1.37 -16.79 -0.32
CA THR A 68 1.24 -15.37 0.08
C THR A 68 2.06 -14.43 -0.80
N GLY A 69 2.73 -14.94 -1.82
CA GLY A 69 3.66 -14.19 -2.64
C GLY A 69 2.98 -13.27 -3.65
N ALA A 70 3.77 -12.37 -4.24
CA ALA A 70 3.32 -11.48 -5.31
C ALA A 70 4.33 -11.44 -6.46
N ILE A 71 3.87 -10.96 -7.61
CA ILE A 71 4.71 -10.72 -8.78
C ILE A 71 4.54 -9.29 -9.29
N TRP A 72 5.65 -8.69 -9.68
CA TRP A 72 5.71 -7.44 -10.44
C TRP A 72 6.36 -7.73 -11.78
N VAL A 73 5.71 -7.34 -12.88
CA VAL A 73 6.29 -7.43 -14.22
C VAL A 73 6.28 -6.05 -14.86
N ILE A 74 7.44 -5.57 -15.29
CA ILE A 74 7.58 -4.30 -15.99
C ILE A 74 7.66 -4.51 -17.50
N GLY A 75 7.09 -3.58 -18.26
CA GLY A 75 7.15 -3.59 -19.71
C GLY A 75 6.82 -2.24 -20.31
N SER A 76 6.99 -2.16 -21.62
CA SER A 76 6.47 -1.04 -22.41
C SER A 76 5.26 -1.49 -23.22
N TYR A 77 4.65 -0.57 -23.98
CA TYR A 77 3.55 -0.93 -24.91
C TYR A 77 3.95 -2.04 -25.92
N HIS A 78 5.25 -2.29 -26.14
CA HIS A 78 5.72 -3.35 -27.02
C HIS A 78 5.37 -4.76 -26.54
N ASN A 79 5.33 -4.97 -25.22
CA ASN A 79 5.15 -6.30 -24.64
C ASN A 79 4.10 -6.39 -23.52
N ILE A 80 3.85 -5.30 -22.79
CA ILE A 80 3.11 -5.37 -21.52
C ILE A 80 1.69 -5.92 -21.67
N PHE A 81 1.02 -5.67 -22.81
CA PHE A 81 -0.32 -6.21 -23.08
C PHE A 81 -0.32 -7.73 -23.21
N ARG A 82 0.71 -8.30 -23.86
CA ARG A 82 0.86 -9.75 -24.02
C ARG A 82 1.22 -10.41 -22.70
N VAL A 83 2.10 -9.75 -21.94
CA VAL A 83 2.47 -10.14 -20.58
C VAL A 83 1.22 -10.17 -19.68
N GLY A 84 0.43 -9.10 -19.67
CA GLY A 84 -0.79 -9.01 -18.86
C GLY A 84 -1.82 -10.08 -19.20
N ALA A 85 -2.05 -10.34 -20.48
CA ALA A 85 -2.92 -11.44 -20.92
C ALA A 85 -2.40 -12.80 -20.41
N THR A 86 -1.11 -13.07 -20.58
CA THR A 86 -0.48 -14.32 -20.11
C THR A 86 -0.57 -14.48 -18.59
N MET A 87 -0.45 -13.39 -17.83
CA MET A 87 -0.62 -13.40 -16.36
C MET A 87 -2.03 -13.86 -15.98
N GLN A 88 -3.06 -13.29 -16.63
CA GLN A 88 -4.46 -13.66 -16.37
C GLN A 88 -4.75 -15.10 -16.79
N ASP A 89 -4.26 -15.54 -17.95
CA ASP A 89 -4.41 -16.92 -18.45
C ASP A 89 -3.78 -17.95 -17.50
N LEU A 90 -2.68 -17.59 -16.84
CA LEU A 90 -2.02 -18.41 -15.82
C LEU A 90 -2.68 -18.30 -14.43
N GLY A 91 -3.76 -17.53 -14.30
CA GLY A 91 -4.54 -17.40 -13.06
C GLY A 91 -3.91 -16.50 -12.00
N PHE A 92 -2.99 -15.61 -12.37
CA PHE A 92 -2.58 -14.51 -11.49
C PHE A 92 -3.73 -13.51 -11.37
N TRP A 93 -3.85 -12.88 -10.21
CA TRP A 93 -4.83 -11.84 -9.99
C TRP A 93 -4.17 -10.47 -9.97
N VAL A 94 -4.45 -9.67 -11.00
CA VAL A 94 -3.87 -8.33 -11.16
C VAL A 94 -4.48 -7.41 -10.11
N MET A 95 -3.63 -6.88 -9.24
CA MET A 95 -4.00 -5.96 -8.17
C MET A 95 -4.03 -4.51 -8.66
N ASN A 96 -3.01 -4.12 -9.42
CA ASN A 96 -2.86 -2.75 -9.92
C ASN A 96 -1.89 -2.71 -11.10
N ASP A 97 -2.11 -1.77 -12.02
CA ASP A 97 -1.11 -1.33 -12.98
C ASP A 97 -0.51 0.01 -12.52
N VAL A 98 0.82 0.07 -12.50
CA VAL A 98 1.58 1.25 -12.05
C VAL A 98 2.34 1.81 -13.24
N VAL A 99 2.10 3.08 -13.55
CA VAL A 99 2.76 3.80 -14.63
C VAL A 99 4.01 4.49 -14.07
N TRP A 100 5.19 3.99 -14.42
CA TRP A 100 6.43 4.72 -14.19
C TRP A 100 6.61 5.79 -15.27
N ARG A 101 6.34 7.03 -14.90
CA ARG A 101 6.57 8.23 -15.72
C ARG A 101 8.04 8.65 -15.58
N LYS A 102 8.73 8.72 -16.70
CA LYS A 102 10.13 9.14 -16.78
C LYS A 102 10.17 10.66 -16.75
N SER A 103 10.90 11.25 -15.82
CA SER A 103 11.09 12.72 -15.77
C SER A 103 12.00 13.24 -16.90
N ASN A 104 12.81 12.36 -17.49
CA ASN A 104 13.78 12.65 -18.55
C ASN A 104 13.70 11.61 -19.68
N PRO A 105 12.54 11.45 -20.36
CA PRO A 105 12.38 10.43 -21.39
C PRO A 105 13.24 10.76 -22.63
N MET A 106 13.70 9.72 -23.34
CA MET A 106 14.38 9.92 -24.61
C MET A 106 13.39 10.50 -25.63
N PRO A 107 13.68 11.63 -26.30
CA PRO A 107 12.79 12.23 -27.29
C PRO A 107 12.49 11.32 -28.47
N ASN A 108 11.31 11.46 -29.08
CA ASN A 108 11.07 10.88 -30.39
C ASN A 108 11.77 11.71 -31.48
N PHE A 109 12.89 11.22 -32.00
CA PHE A 109 13.74 11.97 -32.93
C PHE A 109 13.12 12.18 -34.33
N ARG A 110 12.17 11.34 -34.75
CA ARG A 110 11.50 11.49 -36.06
C ARG A 110 10.20 12.30 -35.98
N GLY A 111 9.67 12.56 -34.78
CA GLY A 111 8.43 13.30 -34.58
C GLY A 111 7.17 12.62 -35.15
N THR A 112 7.24 11.35 -35.54
CA THR A 112 6.13 10.64 -36.22
C THR A 112 5.06 10.11 -35.27
N ARG A 113 5.35 10.11 -33.96
CA ARG A 113 4.49 9.57 -32.89
C ARG A 113 4.90 10.17 -31.54
N PHE A 114 4.05 10.00 -30.54
CA PHE A 114 4.33 10.46 -29.17
C PHE A 114 5.64 9.89 -28.62
N THR A 115 6.32 10.70 -27.81
CA THR A 115 7.50 10.29 -27.05
C THR A 115 7.10 9.21 -26.04
N ASN A 116 7.77 8.06 -26.08
CA ASN A 116 7.54 7.01 -25.10
C ASN A 116 8.11 7.40 -23.73
N ALA A 117 7.27 8.04 -22.92
CA ALA A 117 7.68 8.67 -21.67
C ALA A 117 7.40 7.82 -20.43
N HIS A 118 6.90 6.59 -20.58
CA HIS A 118 6.57 5.74 -19.45
C HIS A 118 6.79 4.25 -19.73
N GLU A 119 6.83 3.47 -18.65
CA GLU A 119 6.71 2.02 -18.65
C GLU A 119 5.62 1.63 -17.66
N THR A 120 5.01 0.47 -17.87
CA THR A 120 3.92 -0.05 -17.04
C THR A 120 4.43 -1.23 -16.24
N LEU A 121 4.19 -1.21 -14.93
CA LEU A 121 4.41 -2.33 -14.03
C LEU A 121 3.05 -2.95 -13.68
N ILE A 122 2.88 -4.25 -13.91
CA ILE A 122 1.71 -5.00 -13.45
C ILE A 122 2.07 -5.66 -12.13
N TRP A 123 1.34 -5.34 -11.07
CA TRP A 123 1.40 -6.02 -9.79
C TRP A 123 0.26 -7.03 -9.69
N ALA A 124 0.58 -8.28 -9.36
CA ALA A 124 -0.40 -9.33 -9.19
C ALA A 124 -0.10 -10.24 -8.00
N THR A 125 -1.15 -10.79 -7.39
CA THR A 125 -1.06 -11.92 -6.46
C THR A 125 -1.03 -13.24 -7.24
N ARG A 126 -0.53 -14.30 -6.60
CA ARG A 126 -0.39 -15.62 -7.23
C ARG A 126 -1.73 -16.22 -7.64
N ASP A 127 -2.76 -16.00 -6.84
CA ASP A 127 -4.12 -16.53 -7.03
C ASP A 127 -5.17 -15.44 -6.75
N ALA A 128 -6.35 -15.55 -7.38
CA ALA A 128 -7.49 -14.65 -7.13
C ALA A 128 -8.09 -14.81 -5.73
N GLU A 129 -8.02 -16.00 -5.16
CA GLU A 129 -8.55 -16.31 -3.83
C GLU A 129 -7.53 -16.01 -2.71
N GLN A 130 -6.35 -15.48 -3.06
CA GLN A 130 -5.29 -15.19 -2.10
C GLN A 130 -5.71 -14.09 -1.12
N LYS A 131 -6.02 -14.48 0.11
CA LYS A 131 -6.47 -13.55 1.17
C LYS A 131 -5.33 -12.78 1.86
N LYS A 132 -4.09 -13.28 1.75
CA LYS A 132 -2.93 -12.71 2.44
C LYS A 132 -1.83 -12.41 1.44
N TYR A 133 -1.36 -11.16 1.45
CA TYR A 133 -0.21 -10.69 0.69
C TYR A 133 0.43 -9.53 1.46
N THR A 134 1.70 -9.26 1.18
CA THR A 134 2.40 -8.13 1.78
C THR A 134 2.09 -6.86 1.00
N PHE A 135 1.53 -5.86 1.66
CA PHE A 135 1.46 -4.50 1.16
C PHE A 135 1.73 -3.49 2.28
N ASN A 136 2.89 -2.84 2.22
CA ASN A 136 3.38 -1.93 3.26
C ASN A 136 2.81 -0.53 3.07
N TYR A 137 1.50 -0.39 3.26
CA TYR A 137 0.75 0.85 3.01
C TYR A 137 1.36 2.07 3.74
N ASP A 138 1.66 1.95 5.04
CA ASP A 138 2.17 3.08 5.81
C ASP A 138 3.56 3.52 5.36
N ALA A 139 4.43 2.58 4.99
CA ALA A 139 5.75 2.91 4.44
C ALA A 139 5.63 3.61 3.08
N MET A 140 4.69 3.16 2.23
CA MET A 140 4.42 3.83 0.95
C MET A 140 3.80 5.21 1.14
N LYS A 141 2.96 5.39 2.16
CA LYS A 141 2.38 6.68 2.55
C LYS A 141 3.45 7.63 3.07
N ALA A 142 4.32 7.17 3.97
CA ALA A 142 5.44 7.95 4.50
C ALA A 142 6.44 8.34 3.40
N LEU A 143 6.70 7.46 2.43
CA LEU A 143 7.55 7.75 1.27
C LEU A 143 6.98 8.85 0.35
N ASN A 144 5.70 9.17 0.51
CA ASN A 144 4.95 10.10 -0.33
C ASN A 144 4.38 11.25 0.51
N ASP A 145 5.19 11.80 1.42
CA ASP A 145 4.85 12.96 2.26
C ASP A 145 3.54 12.77 3.06
N ASP A 146 3.36 11.57 3.62
CA ASP A 146 2.16 11.15 4.34
C ASP A 146 0.86 11.20 3.51
N LEU A 147 0.96 11.20 2.19
CA LEU A 147 -0.16 11.06 1.26
C LEU A 147 -0.23 9.65 0.69
N GLN A 148 -1.43 9.17 0.39
CA GLN A 148 -1.62 7.87 -0.25
C GLN A 148 -0.84 7.81 -1.58
N MET A 149 0.03 6.80 -1.71
CA MET A 149 0.82 6.58 -2.92
C MET A 149 -0.11 6.27 -4.10
N ARG A 150 0.03 7.02 -5.19
CA ARG A 150 -0.70 6.80 -6.44
C ARG A 150 -0.01 5.77 -7.34
N SER A 151 -0.72 5.31 -8.36
CA SER A 151 -0.18 4.41 -9.38
C SER A 151 0.63 5.11 -10.48
N ASP A 152 0.85 6.42 -10.43
CA ASP A 152 1.70 7.14 -11.40
C ASP A 152 3.00 7.65 -10.77
N TRP A 153 4.06 6.87 -10.91
CA TRP A 153 5.34 7.17 -10.27
C TRP A 153 6.22 8.02 -11.18
N LEU A 154 6.49 9.26 -10.77
CA LEU A 154 7.46 10.12 -11.45
C LEU A 154 8.87 9.86 -10.92
N LEU A 155 9.72 9.22 -11.74
CA LEU A 155 11.11 8.91 -11.39
C LEU A 155 12.01 9.08 -12.63
N PRO A 156 13.27 9.53 -12.47
CA PRO A 156 14.21 9.64 -13.59
C PRO A 156 14.65 8.26 -14.08
N LEU A 157 15.13 8.22 -15.33
CA LEU A 157 15.94 7.11 -15.83
C LEU A 157 17.23 6.95 -15.03
N CYS A 158 17.80 5.74 -15.04
CA CYS A 158 19.12 5.48 -14.46
C CYS A 158 20.21 6.21 -15.27
N THR A 159 20.74 7.29 -14.71
CA THR A 159 21.76 8.17 -15.29
C THR A 159 22.85 8.52 -14.28
N GLY A 160 23.88 9.26 -14.70
CA GLY A 160 24.92 9.76 -13.80
C GLY A 160 25.72 8.65 -13.12
N GLY A 161 26.05 8.85 -11.83
CA GLY A 161 26.87 7.92 -11.04
C GLY A 161 26.20 6.59 -10.72
N GLU A 162 24.87 6.48 -10.86
CA GLU A 162 24.16 5.22 -10.69
C GLU A 162 24.32 4.28 -11.90
N ARG A 163 24.53 4.87 -13.09
CA ARG A 163 24.65 4.12 -14.33
C ARG A 163 26.00 3.40 -14.38
N LEU A 164 25.97 2.07 -14.34
CA LEU A 164 27.19 1.28 -14.38
C LEU A 164 27.85 1.35 -15.76
N LYS A 165 29.18 1.46 -15.73
CA LYS A 165 30.02 1.51 -16.92
C LYS A 165 30.79 0.21 -17.10
N ASP A 166 31.05 -0.15 -18.34
CA ASP A 166 31.96 -1.24 -18.68
C ASP A 166 33.43 -0.80 -18.54
N GLY A 167 34.36 -1.72 -18.84
CA GLY A 167 35.80 -1.46 -18.75
C GLY A 167 36.31 -0.38 -19.70
N ASP A 168 35.54 -0.08 -20.76
CA ASP A 168 35.88 0.91 -21.79
C ASP A 168 35.19 2.26 -21.55
N GLY A 169 34.48 2.40 -20.42
CA GLY A 169 33.75 3.62 -20.04
C GLY A 169 32.38 3.76 -20.71
N GLY A 170 31.96 2.78 -21.52
CA GLY A 170 30.64 2.63 -22.12
C GLY A 170 29.58 2.17 -21.10
N LYS A 171 28.32 2.03 -21.53
CA LYS A 171 27.24 1.56 -20.65
C LYS A 171 27.37 0.05 -20.44
N ALA A 172 27.45 -0.38 -19.18
CA ALA A 172 27.52 -1.82 -18.86
C ALA A 172 26.26 -2.59 -19.28
N HIS A 173 25.11 -1.92 -19.33
CA HIS A 173 23.84 -2.48 -19.80
C HIS A 173 22.98 -1.38 -20.45
N PRO A 174 22.25 -1.69 -21.54
CA PRO A 174 21.46 -0.69 -22.25
C PRO A 174 20.22 -0.23 -21.43
N THR A 175 19.63 -1.14 -20.66
CA THR A 175 18.34 -0.92 -19.97
C THR A 175 18.41 -1.05 -18.45
N GLN A 176 19.54 -0.67 -17.81
CA GLN A 176 19.64 -0.68 -16.33
C GLN A 176 18.49 0.13 -15.71
N LYS A 177 17.68 -0.52 -14.85
CA LYS A 177 16.58 0.13 -14.12
C LYS A 177 17.11 0.93 -12.93
N PRO A 178 16.46 2.08 -12.60
CA PRO A 178 16.87 2.93 -11.50
C PRO A 178 16.58 2.28 -10.15
N GLU A 179 17.49 2.42 -9.19
CA GLU A 179 17.34 1.86 -7.85
C GLU A 179 16.09 2.38 -7.13
N ALA A 180 15.72 3.65 -7.33
CA ALA A 180 14.53 4.24 -6.73
C ALA A 180 13.22 3.52 -7.13
N LEU A 181 13.14 3.02 -8.37
CA LEU A 181 11.98 2.28 -8.84
C LEU A 181 11.90 0.93 -8.12
N LEU A 182 13.00 0.18 -8.10
CA LEU A 182 13.06 -1.11 -7.42
C LEU A 182 12.87 -0.95 -5.91
N HIS A 183 13.35 0.14 -5.32
CA HIS A 183 13.13 0.46 -3.91
C HIS A 183 11.65 0.58 -3.59
N ARG A 184 10.86 1.29 -4.43
CA ARG A 184 9.40 1.37 -4.25
C ARG A 184 8.73 0.00 -4.36
N VAL A 185 9.09 -0.79 -5.37
CA VAL A 185 8.52 -2.13 -5.57
C VAL A 185 8.79 -3.04 -4.37
N LEU A 186 10.07 -3.15 -3.96
CA LEU A 186 10.47 -4.03 -2.87
C LEU A 186 9.93 -3.53 -1.52
N LEU A 187 9.97 -2.22 -1.26
CA LEU A 187 9.42 -1.66 -0.04
C LEU A 187 7.91 -1.88 0.04
N ALA A 188 7.19 -1.73 -1.07
CA ALA A 188 5.73 -1.89 -1.09
C ALA A 188 5.31 -3.33 -0.77
N THR A 189 6.06 -4.34 -1.22
CA THR A 189 5.55 -5.72 -1.27
C THR A 189 6.45 -6.77 -0.62
N THR A 190 7.48 -6.37 0.11
CA THR A 190 8.34 -7.28 0.91
C THR A 190 8.71 -6.72 2.27
N ASN A 191 9.09 -7.60 3.20
CA ASN A 191 9.67 -7.31 4.50
C ASN A 191 11.14 -7.76 4.58
N ALA A 192 11.87 -7.29 5.59
CA ALA A 192 13.24 -7.77 5.83
C ALA A 192 13.25 -9.30 6.02
N GLY A 193 14.22 -9.98 5.41
CA GLY A 193 14.32 -11.44 5.38
C GLY A 193 13.56 -12.13 4.23
N ASP A 194 12.59 -11.47 3.60
CA ASP A 194 11.88 -12.03 2.44
C ASP A 194 12.84 -12.31 1.28
N THR A 195 12.50 -13.31 0.45
CA THR A 195 13.30 -13.69 -0.72
C THR A 195 12.69 -13.17 -2.00
N VAL A 196 13.45 -12.32 -2.71
CA VAL A 196 13.08 -11.73 -4.00
C VAL A 196 13.75 -12.48 -5.14
N LEU A 197 12.97 -12.98 -6.10
CA LEU A 197 13.47 -13.58 -7.33
C LEU A 197 13.39 -12.59 -8.48
N ASP A 198 14.48 -12.48 -9.23
CA ASP A 198 14.53 -11.77 -10.50
C ASP A 198 15.02 -12.72 -11.61
N PRO A 199 14.13 -13.13 -12.54
CA PRO A 199 14.48 -14.03 -13.63
C PRO A 199 15.26 -13.36 -14.77
N PHE A 200 15.37 -12.03 -14.76
CA PHE A 200 16.01 -11.20 -15.80
C PHE A 200 16.96 -10.20 -15.15
N PHE A 201 17.94 -10.73 -14.42
CA PHE A 201 18.67 -9.97 -13.40
C PHE A 201 19.56 -8.85 -13.95
N GLY A 202 20.05 -8.96 -15.19
CA GLY A 202 20.90 -7.97 -15.84
C GLY A 202 22.10 -7.59 -14.96
N THR A 203 22.27 -6.30 -14.69
CA THR A 203 23.34 -5.77 -13.83
C THR A 203 23.01 -5.78 -12.33
N GLY A 204 21.95 -6.49 -11.92
CA GLY A 204 21.66 -6.80 -10.53
C GLY A 204 21.08 -5.63 -9.72
N THR A 205 20.33 -4.70 -10.33
CA THR A 205 19.64 -3.63 -9.59
C THR A 205 18.74 -4.21 -8.50
N THR A 206 17.93 -5.22 -8.84
CA THR A 206 17.03 -5.88 -7.89
C THR A 206 17.78 -6.45 -6.69
N GLY A 207 18.90 -7.15 -6.91
CA GLY A 207 19.70 -7.72 -5.83
C GLY A 207 20.42 -6.68 -4.98
N ALA A 208 20.90 -5.59 -5.61
CA ALA A 208 21.51 -4.47 -4.89
C ALA A 208 20.50 -3.81 -3.93
N VAL A 209 19.29 -3.51 -4.42
CA VAL A 209 18.24 -2.90 -3.59
C VAL A 209 17.71 -3.88 -2.54
N ALA A 210 17.50 -5.15 -2.90
CA ALA A 210 17.11 -6.18 -1.94
C ALA A 210 18.11 -6.28 -0.78
N LYS A 211 19.41 -6.33 -1.08
CA LYS A 211 20.47 -6.37 -0.07
C LYS A 211 20.50 -5.10 0.79
N LYS A 212 20.35 -3.90 0.21
CA LYS A 212 20.26 -2.63 0.96
C LYS A 212 19.13 -2.67 1.98
N LEU A 213 17.98 -3.21 1.56
CA LEU A 213 16.78 -3.37 2.37
C LEU A 213 16.82 -4.63 3.26
N GLY A 214 17.91 -5.40 3.31
CA GLY A 214 17.97 -6.60 4.16
C GLY A 214 17.02 -7.72 3.74
N ARG A 215 16.69 -7.81 2.46
CA ARG A 215 15.98 -8.93 1.83
C ARG A 215 17.01 -9.90 1.25
N ASN A 216 16.64 -11.17 1.18
CA ASN A 216 17.36 -12.16 0.39
C ASN A 216 17.00 -11.98 -1.08
N PHE A 217 17.89 -12.38 -2.00
CA PHE A 217 17.61 -12.32 -3.42
C PHE A 217 18.16 -13.51 -4.18
N ILE A 218 17.49 -13.85 -5.28
CA ILE A 218 17.92 -14.82 -6.27
C ILE A 218 17.86 -14.13 -7.62
N GLY A 219 19.01 -13.96 -8.27
CA GLY A 219 19.10 -13.39 -9.62
C GLY A 219 19.44 -14.47 -10.64
N ILE A 220 18.69 -14.55 -11.73
CA ILE A 220 18.99 -15.40 -12.89
C ILE A 220 19.46 -14.50 -14.03
N GLU A 221 20.66 -14.78 -14.53
CA GLU A 221 21.24 -14.10 -15.69
C GLU A 221 21.99 -15.12 -16.53
N ARG A 222 21.87 -15.02 -17.85
CA ARG A 222 22.51 -15.93 -18.81
C ARG A 222 23.87 -15.38 -19.26
N GLU A 223 24.02 -14.06 -19.33
CA GLU A 223 25.21 -13.42 -19.88
C GLU A 223 26.31 -13.23 -18.84
N ALA A 224 27.47 -13.85 -19.09
CA ALA A 224 28.63 -13.77 -18.20
C ALA A 224 29.08 -12.34 -17.90
N ARG A 225 28.97 -11.42 -18.89
CA ARG A 225 29.31 -10.00 -18.71
C ARG A 225 28.42 -9.33 -17.65
N TYR A 226 27.12 -9.56 -17.70
CA TYR A 226 26.16 -8.97 -16.76
C TYR A 226 26.28 -9.61 -15.38
N ILE A 227 26.52 -10.93 -15.31
CA ILE A 227 26.81 -11.63 -14.05
C ILE A 227 28.00 -11.00 -13.33
N LYS A 228 29.09 -10.71 -14.04
CA LYS A 228 30.30 -10.11 -13.45
C LYS A 228 29.99 -8.72 -12.85
N VAL A 229 29.28 -7.88 -13.61
CA VAL A 229 28.89 -6.54 -13.16
C VAL A 229 27.95 -6.61 -11.95
N ALA A 230 26.94 -7.48 -12.00
CA ALA A 230 25.98 -7.67 -10.91
C ALA A 230 26.67 -8.13 -9.61
N ARG A 231 27.60 -9.10 -9.71
CA ARG A 231 28.37 -9.60 -8.55
C ARG A 231 29.19 -8.49 -7.91
N GLU A 232 29.89 -7.69 -8.71
CA GLU A 232 30.72 -6.59 -8.18
C GLU A 232 29.85 -5.51 -7.53
N ARG A 233 28.76 -5.09 -8.19
CA ARG A 233 27.80 -4.14 -7.64
C ARG A 233 27.29 -4.60 -6.27
N ILE A 234 26.82 -5.84 -6.17
CA ILE A 234 26.23 -6.39 -4.94
C ILE A 234 27.26 -6.59 -3.84
N ARG A 235 28.52 -6.90 -4.19
CA ARG A 235 29.63 -7.00 -3.23
C ARG A 235 29.85 -5.69 -2.49
N LEU A 236 29.77 -4.56 -3.20
CA LEU A 236 29.99 -3.21 -2.65
C LEU A 236 28.81 -2.67 -1.84
N VAL A 237 27.62 -3.25 -2.02
CA VAL A 237 26.42 -2.85 -1.26
C VAL A 237 26.58 -3.24 0.21
N LYS A 238 26.39 -2.27 1.11
CA LYS A 238 26.23 -2.49 2.55
C LYS A 238 24.75 -2.65 2.88
N THR A 239 24.43 -3.62 3.72
CA THR A 239 23.09 -3.80 4.29
C THR A 239 22.83 -2.68 5.31
N GLY A 240 21.61 -2.12 5.33
CA GLY A 240 21.21 -1.17 6.37
C GLY A 240 21.29 -1.75 7.78
N ALA A 241 21.42 -0.92 8.81
CA ALA A 241 21.41 -1.39 10.19
C ALA A 241 20.04 -2.01 10.52
N ALA A 242 20.01 -3.03 11.39
CA ALA A 242 18.77 -3.79 11.68
C ALA A 242 17.60 -2.92 12.16
N GLU A 243 17.88 -1.77 12.79
CA GLU A 243 16.86 -0.80 13.21
C GLU A 243 16.27 -0.02 12.02
N ASP A 244 17.08 0.32 11.01
CA ASP A 244 16.67 1.05 9.80
C ASP A 244 15.92 0.16 8.80
N LEU A 245 16.03 -1.16 8.94
CA LEU A 245 15.40 -2.15 8.06
C LEU A 245 13.94 -2.45 8.45
N LYS A 246 13.52 -2.03 9.65
CA LYS A 246 12.13 -2.16 10.09
C LYS A 246 11.28 -1.22 9.25
N VAL A 247 10.40 -1.82 8.45
CA VAL A 247 9.40 -1.06 7.69
C VAL A 247 8.52 -0.32 8.68
N THR A 248 8.29 0.99 8.46
CA THR A 248 7.36 1.78 9.27
C THR A 248 5.99 1.11 9.29
N THR A 249 5.64 0.50 10.42
CA THR A 249 4.34 -0.10 10.64
C THR A 249 3.39 0.93 11.22
N SER A 250 2.11 0.91 10.83
CA SER A 250 1.08 1.68 11.53
C SER A 250 1.12 1.46 13.04
N LYS A 251 0.80 2.50 13.84
CA LYS A 251 0.38 2.35 15.24
C LYS A 251 -0.84 1.40 15.43
N LYS A 252 -1.49 0.97 14.34
CA LYS A 252 -2.51 -0.12 14.33
C LYS A 252 -1.90 -1.52 14.45
N ALA A 253 -0.65 -1.73 14.05
CA ALA A 253 0.01 -3.04 14.05
C ALA A 253 0.73 -3.36 15.37
N GLU A 254 0.97 -2.36 16.22
CA GLU A 254 1.41 -2.58 17.59
C GLU A 254 0.30 -3.27 18.39
N PRO A 255 0.62 -4.22 19.29
CA PRO A 255 -0.34 -4.78 20.24
C PRO A 255 -0.97 -3.63 21.02
N ARG A 256 -2.21 -3.29 20.70
CA ARG A 256 -2.96 -2.27 21.42
C ARG A 256 -3.32 -2.84 22.76
N ILE A 257 -2.55 -2.46 23.78
CA ILE A 257 -2.91 -2.77 25.16
C ILE A 257 -4.10 -1.88 25.52
N PRO A 258 -5.27 -2.44 25.85
CA PRO A 258 -6.39 -1.64 26.33
C PRO A 258 -5.95 -0.79 27.51
N PHE A 259 -6.33 0.50 27.51
CA PHE A 259 -5.93 1.43 28.56
C PHE A 259 -6.30 0.93 29.97
N GLY A 260 -7.45 0.24 30.10
CA GLY A 260 -7.87 -0.40 31.36
C GLY A 260 -6.87 -1.44 31.87
N THR A 261 -6.23 -2.21 30.98
CA THR A 261 -5.22 -3.21 31.37
C THR A 261 -3.97 -2.58 31.97
N LEU A 262 -3.61 -1.35 31.58
CA LEU A 262 -2.48 -0.62 32.18
C LEU A 262 -2.81 -0.15 33.60
N VAL A 263 -4.06 0.26 33.84
CA VAL A 263 -4.55 0.68 35.17
C VAL A 263 -4.73 -0.52 36.09
N GLU A 264 -5.35 -1.60 35.61
CA GLU A 264 -5.57 -2.84 36.38
C GLU A 264 -4.27 -3.53 36.81
N ARG A 265 -3.22 -3.44 35.99
CA ARG A 265 -1.90 -4.00 36.29
C ARG A 265 -1.02 -3.07 37.13
N GLY A 266 -1.53 -1.92 37.56
CA GLY A 266 -0.80 -0.94 38.38
C GLY A 266 0.37 -0.28 37.65
N LEU A 267 0.36 -0.28 36.31
CA LEU A 267 1.40 0.38 35.50
C LEU A 267 1.11 1.88 35.31
N LEU A 268 -0.14 2.29 35.53
CA LEU A 268 -0.61 3.66 35.58
C LEU A 268 -1.62 3.80 36.71
N GLU A 269 -1.51 4.85 37.52
CA GLU A 269 -2.41 5.14 38.62
C GLU A 269 -3.37 6.30 38.29
N ALA A 270 -4.56 6.27 38.88
CA ALA A 270 -5.47 7.40 38.83
C ALA A 270 -4.81 8.61 39.52
N GLY A 271 -4.54 9.67 38.76
CA GLY A 271 -3.77 10.83 39.21
C GLY A 271 -2.51 11.08 38.39
N ASP A 272 -1.98 10.07 37.69
CA ASP A 272 -0.80 10.22 36.84
C ASP A 272 -1.06 11.23 35.71
N THR A 273 -0.01 11.95 35.32
CA THR A 273 -0.09 12.93 34.24
C THR A 273 0.71 12.43 33.05
N LEU A 274 0.02 12.13 31.97
CA LEU A 274 0.60 11.72 30.70
C LEU A 274 0.88 12.96 29.84
N TYR A 275 1.94 12.91 29.05
CA TYR A 275 2.32 13.98 28.13
C TYR A 275 2.33 13.47 26.70
N ASP A 276 2.01 14.32 25.72
CA ASP A 276 2.29 14.01 24.32
C ASP A 276 3.82 13.98 24.08
N PRO A 277 4.31 13.36 22.99
CA PRO A 277 5.76 13.23 22.74
C PRO A 277 6.52 14.56 22.70
N ALA A 278 5.85 15.65 22.32
CA ALA A 278 6.42 17.00 22.29
C ALA A 278 6.23 17.78 23.62
N ARG A 279 5.61 17.17 24.64
CA ARG A 279 5.24 17.78 25.94
C ARG A 279 4.43 19.08 25.84
N ARG A 280 3.72 19.27 24.73
CA ARG A 280 2.81 20.40 24.50
C ARG A 280 1.46 20.20 25.19
N HIS A 281 1.07 18.95 25.42
CA HIS A 281 -0.21 18.59 26.02
C HIS A 281 0.01 17.64 27.20
N ALA A 282 -0.73 17.87 28.28
CA ALA A 282 -0.73 17.04 29.47
C ALA A 282 -2.16 16.57 29.78
N ALA A 283 -2.33 15.28 30.05
CA ALA A 283 -3.60 14.69 30.43
C ALA A 283 -3.45 13.98 31.78
N ARG A 284 -4.21 14.41 32.79
CA ARG A 284 -4.24 13.75 34.09
C ARG A 284 -5.24 12.60 34.06
N ILE A 285 -4.81 11.39 34.39
CA ILE A 285 -5.66 10.19 34.45
C ILE A 285 -6.72 10.41 35.53
N ARG A 286 -7.94 10.72 35.08
CA ARG A 286 -9.15 10.88 35.89
C ARG A 286 -10.28 10.25 35.10
N ALA A 287 -10.56 8.97 35.27
CA ALA A 287 -11.73 8.39 34.61
C ALA A 287 -13.00 8.81 35.37
N ARG A 288 -13.42 10.07 35.21
CA ARG A 288 -14.81 10.49 35.51
C ARG A 288 -15.73 10.21 34.32
N PHE A 289 -15.15 10.07 33.13
CA PHE A 289 -15.86 9.80 31.88
C PHE A 289 -15.13 8.71 31.09
N ILE A 290 -15.88 7.79 30.50
CA ILE A 290 -15.45 6.80 29.51
C ILE A 290 -16.29 7.04 28.25
N VAL A 291 -15.65 7.14 27.08
CA VAL A 291 -16.33 7.42 25.80
C VAL A 291 -16.06 6.28 24.83
N GLU A 292 -17.10 5.55 24.45
CA GLU A 292 -16.97 4.30 23.68
C GLU A 292 -16.86 4.55 22.17
N GLY A 293 -15.62 4.63 21.67
CA GLY A 293 -15.37 4.76 20.22
C GLY A 293 -15.49 3.46 19.42
N ALA A 294 -15.62 2.31 20.08
CA ALA A 294 -15.81 1.00 19.46
C ALA A 294 -17.21 0.46 19.79
N ASN A 295 -17.65 -0.60 19.10
CA ASN A 295 -18.91 -1.28 19.42
C ASN A 295 -18.71 -2.24 20.59
N GLY A 296 -19.50 -2.10 21.65
CA GLY A 296 -19.50 -2.93 22.85
C GLY A 296 -18.13 -3.13 23.53
N PRO A 297 -17.33 -2.07 23.78
CA PRO A 297 -16.01 -2.22 24.39
C PRO A 297 -16.09 -2.53 25.90
N THR A 298 -17.24 -2.30 26.52
CA THR A 298 -17.51 -2.51 27.95
C THR A 298 -18.55 -3.61 28.11
N THR A 299 -18.27 -4.62 28.95
CA THR A 299 -19.28 -5.65 29.26
C THR A 299 -20.35 -5.09 30.20
N ARG A 300 -21.48 -5.77 30.33
CA ARG A 300 -22.56 -5.37 31.23
C ARG A 300 -22.08 -5.23 32.68
N GLU A 301 -21.32 -6.21 33.15
CA GLU A 301 -20.80 -6.25 34.52
C GLU A 301 -19.84 -5.10 34.77
N ALA A 302 -19.02 -4.74 33.77
CA ALA A 302 -18.14 -3.59 33.85
C ALA A 302 -18.92 -2.26 33.84
N ASP A 303 -20.00 -2.15 33.06
CA ASP A 303 -20.87 -0.98 33.02
C ASP A 303 -21.52 -0.74 34.41
N GLU A 304 -22.01 -1.79 35.07
CA GLU A 304 -22.56 -1.73 36.43
C GLU A 304 -21.50 -1.22 37.44
N ILE A 305 -20.30 -1.82 37.44
CA ILE A 305 -19.19 -1.42 38.33
C ILE A 305 -18.77 0.04 38.10
N LEU A 306 -18.74 0.49 36.84
CA LEU A 306 -18.34 1.85 36.48
C LEU A 306 -19.38 2.88 36.94
N ASN A 307 -20.67 2.58 36.75
CA ASN A 307 -21.75 3.43 37.22
C ASN A 307 -21.78 3.53 38.75
N ASP A 308 -21.59 2.41 39.48
CA ASP A 308 -21.51 2.39 40.95
C ASP A 308 -20.36 3.24 41.49
N ARG A 309 -19.28 3.37 40.71
CA ARG A 309 -18.11 4.20 41.02
C ARG A 309 -18.27 5.66 40.61
N GLY A 310 -19.44 6.05 40.10
CA GLY A 310 -19.72 7.41 39.63
C GLY A 310 -18.96 7.79 38.35
N VAL A 311 -18.54 6.80 37.55
CA VAL A 311 -17.92 7.01 36.25
C VAL A 311 -19.01 7.07 35.19
N VAL A 312 -19.07 8.18 34.46
CA VAL A 312 -20.03 8.34 33.37
C VAL A 312 -19.53 7.60 32.13
N VAL A 313 -20.27 6.60 31.67
CA VAL A 313 -19.99 5.89 30.41
C VAL A 313 -20.87 6.46 29.29
N VAL A 314 -20.26 7.17 28.33
CA VAL A 314 -20.93 7.61 27.11
C VAL A 314 -21.00 6.42 26.14
N PRO A 315 -22.21 5.89 25.87
CA PRO A 315 -22.37 4.60 25.20
C PRO A 315 -22.02 4.68 23.72
N ASP A 316 -21.55 3.56 23.18
CA ASP A 316 -21.17 3.37 21.78
C ASP A 316 -22.24 3.85 20.78
N ILE A 317 -23.52 3.49 20.99
CA ILE A 317 -24.66 3.90 20.14
C ILE A 317 -24.76 5.42 19.93
N LEU A 318 -24.18 6.21 20.84
CA LEU A 318 -24.07 7.65 20.73
C LEU A 318 -22.65 8.06 20.33
N ALA A 319 -21.63 7.56 21.01
CA ALA A 319 -20.25 8.01 20.89
C ALA A 319 -19.62 7.70 19.51
N ASN A 320 -20.01 6.59 18.87
CA ASN A 320 -19.48 6.17 17.58
C ASN A 320 -20.42 6.44 16.39
N ALA A 321 -21.55 7.13 16.63
CA ALA A 321 -22.58 7.40 15.63
C ALA A 321 -22.16 8.38 14.51
N GLY A 322 -20.96 8.97 14.60
CA GLY A 322 -20.48 9.97 13.64
C GLY A 322 -20.45 9.47 12.19
N GLY A 323 -20.08 8.19 11.96
CA GLY A 323 -20.10 7.62 10.62
C GLY A 323 -21.50 7.54 10.01
N VAL A 324 -22.51 7.18 10.81
CA VAL A 324 -23.91 7.14 10.38
C VAL A 324 -24.45 8.54 10.15
N ALA A 325 -24.10 9.50 11.01
CA ALA A 325 -24.48 10.90 10.84
C ALA A 325 -23.92 11.49 9.54
N VAL A 326 -22.64 11.23 9.21
CA VAL A 326 -22.06 11.67 7.93
C VAL A 326 -22.70 10.97 6.74
N SER A 327 -23.06 9.68 6.86
CA SER A 327 -23.81 8.96 5.80
C SER A 327 -25.20 9.58 5.55
N TYR A 328 -25.86 10.08 6.60
CA TYR A 328 -27.10 10.86 6.44
C TYR A 328 -26.86 12.20 5.74
N LEU A 329 -25.77 12.91 6.08
CA LEU A 329 -25.41 14.17 5.40
C LEU A 329 -25.06 13.94 3.93
N GLU A 330 -24.42 12.82 3.59
CA GLU A 330 -24.18 12.39 2.20
C GLU A 330 -25.50 12.24 1.45
N TRP A 331 -26.46 11.49 2.02
CA TRP A 331 -27.80 11.35 1.43
C TRP A 331 -28.53 12.68 1.23
N VAL A 332 -28.42 13.63 2.17
CA VAL A 332 -29.00 14.98 2.03
C VAL A 332 -28.36 15.75 0.87
N GLN A 333 -27.04 15.66 0.71
CA GLN A 333 -26.31 16.32 -0.39
C GLN A 333 -26.68 15.71 -1.75
N ASP A 334 -26.82 14.38 -1.81
CA ASP A 334 -27.22 13.66 -3.01
C ASP A 334 -28.61 14.06 -3.52
N LEU A 335 -29.57 14.25 -2.62
CA LEU A 335 -30.93 14.71 -2.98
C LEU A 335 -30.94 16.08 -3.67
N GLN A 336 -29.96 16.92 -3.36
CA GLN A 336 -29.87 18.29 -3.87
C GLN A 336 -28.82 18.43 -4.98
N ASN A 337 -28.05 17.36 -5.25
CA ASN A 337 -26.86 17.35 -6.10
C ASN A 337 -25.93 18.54 -5.80
N PHE A 338 -25.77 18.85 -4.51
CA PHE A 338 -24.98 19.97 -4.02
C PHE A 338 -24.13 19.51 -2.84
N PHE A 339 -22.81 19.55 -3.03
CA PHE A 339 -21.84 19.00 -2.09
C PHE A 339 -21.20 20.10 -1.26
N TRP A 340 -21.18 19.90 0.05
CA TRP A 340 -20.59 20.80 1.02
C TRP A 340 -19.07 20.59 1.13
N ASN A 341 -18.38 21.60 1.63
CA ASN A 341 -16.96 21.46 1.98
C ASN A 341 -16.80 20.76 3.34
N GLU A 342 -15.58 20.36 3.66
CA GLU A 342 -15.26 19.65 4.90
C GLU A 342 -15.66 20.43 6.16
N ASP A 343 -15.44 21.75 6.17
CA ASP A 343 -15.80 22.61 7.31
C ASP A 343 -17.31 22.60 7.59
N GLU A 344 -18.11 22.66 6.54
CA GLU A 344 -19.57 22.61 6.64
C GLU A 344 -20.04 21.23 7.12
N VAL A 345 -19.50 20.15 6.55
CA VAL A 345 -19.83 18.78 6.99
C VAL A 345 -19.49 18.59 8.47
N ASN A 346 -18.29 19.02 8.89
CA ASN A 346 -17.87 18.94 10.29
C ASN A 346 -18.77 19.77 11.23
N ARG A 347 -19.19 20.96 10.80
CA ARG A 347 -20.12 21.80 11.57
C ARG A 347 -21.48 21.15 11.75
N GLN A 348 -22.04 20.57 10.69
CA GLN A 348 -23.33 19.88 10.75
C GLN A 348 -23.24 18.60 11.60
N LEU A 349 -22.17 17.81 11.42
CA LEU A 349 -21.89 16.64 12.25
C LEU A 349 -21.81 17.02 13.74
N GLN A 350 -21.05 18.06 14.07
CA GLN A 350 -20.92 18.54 15.45
C GLN A 350 -22.28 18.94 16.03
N ALA A 351 -23.13 19.64 15.27
CA ALA A 351 -24.47 20.01 15.71
C ALA A 351 -25.35 18.78 16.03
N ILE A 352 -25.37 17.77 15.14
CA ILE A 352 -26.12 16.52 15.32
C ILE A 352 -25.63 15.77 16.55
N MET A 353 -24.31 15.64 16.73
CA MET A 353 -23.73 14.91 17.86
C MET A 353 -23.98 15.61 19.19
N ILE A 354 -23.87 16.95 19.24
CA ILE A 354 -24.17 17.74 20.45
C ILE A 354 -25.65 17.62 20.82
N GLN A 355 -26.56 17.73 19.84
CA GLN A 355 -27.99 17.61 20.09
C GLN A 355 -28.35 16.21 20.60
N SER A 356 -27.78 15.17 19.99
CA SER A 356 -28.01 13.77 20.39
C SER A 356 -27.45 13.50 21.79
N PHE A 357 -26.26 14.02 22.10
CA PHE A 357 -25.66 13.90 23.43
C PHE A 357 -26.52 14.57 24.49
N ARG A 358 -26.96 15.81 24.27
CA ARG A 358 -27.82 16.54 25.23
C ARG A 358 -29.12 15.80 25.48
N ALA A 359 -29.79 15.31 24.42
CA ALA A 359 -31.01 14.55 24.57
C ALA A 359 -30.83 13.31 25.46
N VAL A 360 -29.75 12.54 25.25
CA VAL A 360 -29.44 11.36 26.07
C VAL A 360 -29.04 11.75 27.50
N TRP A 361 -28.20 12.78 27.64
CA TRP A 361 -27.73 13.27 28.93
C TRP A 361 -28.89 13.76 29.79
N ASP A 362 -29.69 14.68 29.26
CA ASP A 362 -30.82 15.27 29.99
C ASP A 362 -31.84 14.20 30.36
N PHE A 363 -32.12 13.24 29.47
CA PHE A 363 -33.02 12.13 29.75
C PHE A 363 -32.46 11.19 30.84
N SER A 364 -31.17 10.86 30.76
CA SER A 364 -30.46 10.04 31.75
C SER A 364 -30.50 10.70 33.13
N GLN A 365 -30.26 12.00 33.21
CA GLN A 365 -30.34 12.76 34.47
C GLN A 365 -31.78 12.86 34.99
N ALA A 366 -32.76 13.09 34.12
CA ALA A 366 -34.17 13.22 34.52
C ALA A 366 -34.77 11.92 35.08
N HIS A 367 -34.29 10.76 34.60
CA HIS A 367 -34.79 9.44 35.01
C HIS A 367 -33.87 8.71 35.99
N ASP A 368 -32.75 9.33 36.39
CA ASP A 368 -31.73 8.74 37.26
C ASP A 368 -31.25 7.36 36.77
N VAL A 369 -30.94 7.27 35.48
CA VAL A 369 -30.46 6.04 34.83
C VAL A 369 -29.10 6.25 34.17
N PRO A 370 -28.26 5.21 34.05
CA PRO A 370 -27.02 5.28 33.28
C PRO A 370 -27.25 5.76 31.85
N MET A 371 -26.28 6.49 31.29
CA MET A 371 -26.39 7.04 29.92
C MET A 371 -26.66 5.97 28.85
N ARG A 372 -26.15 4.74 29.02
CA ARG A 372 -26.44 3.63 28.10
C ARG A 372 -27.93 3.29 28.08
N LEU A 373 -28.54 3.14 29.25
CA LEU A 373 -29.98 2.89 29.35
C LEU A 373 -30.78 4.09 28.84
N GLY A 374 -30.38 5.31 29.22
CA GLY A 374 -30.98 6.55 28.71
C GLY A 374 -30.95 6.64 27.18
N ALA A 375 -29.87 6.22 26.53
CA ALA A 375 -29.77 6.23 25.07
C ALA A 375 -30.79 5.28 24.41
N TYR A 376 -30.95 4.07 24.94
CA TYR A 376 -31.98 3.13 24.47
C TYR A 376 -33.39 3.66 24.70
N MET A 377 -33.65 4.25 25.87
CA MET A 377 -34.95 4.83 26.19
C MET A 377 -35.30 5.97 25.22
N VAL A 378 -34.38 6.91 24.98
CA VAL A 378 -34.58 8.00 24.00
C VAL A 378 -34.83 7.45 22.59
N ALA A 379 -34.12 6.39 22.19
CA ALA A 379 -34.31 5.79 20.86
C ALA A 379 -35.70 5.15 20.72
N VAL A 380 -36.13 4.39 21.73
CA VAL A 380 -37.46 3.74 21.74
C VAL A 380 -38.57 4.78 21.81
N ASP A 381 -38.42 5.81 22.64
CA ASP A 381 -39.38 6.90 22.82
C ASP A 381 -39.65 7.63 21.51
N LYS A 382 -38.60 8.02 20.77
CA LYS A 382 -38.72 8.64 19.44
C LYS A 382 -39.48 7.78 18.43
N VAL A 383 -39.25 6.47 18.42
CA VAL A 383 -39.92 5.55 17.49
C VAL A 383 -41.38 5.36 17.91
N ALA A 384 -41.64 5.22 19.20
CA ALA A 384 -42.99 5.09 19.75
C ALA A 384 -43.83 6.34 19.47
N ASP A 385 -43.29 7.54 19.69
CA ASP A 385 -43.94 8.82 19.39
C ASP A 385 -44.29 8.95 17.91
N ALA A 386 -43.36 8.59 17.02
CA ALA A 386 -43.60 8.62 15.58
C ALA A 386 -44.72 7.66 15.17
N LEU A 387 -44.78 6.46 15.77
CA LEU A 387 -45.84 5.48 15.52
C LEU A 387 -47.20 5.97 16.06
N GLN A 388 -47.22 6.54 17.26
CA GLN A 388 -48.45 7.11 17.84
C GLN A 388 -48.97 8.29 17.01
N ALA A 389 -48.09 9.19 16.58
CA ALA A 389 -48.46 10.34 15.75
C ALA A 389 -49.00 9.91 14.37
N ARG A 390 -48.44 8.85 13.78
CA ARG A 390 -48.95 8.28 12.51
C ARG A 390 -50.27 7.53 12.67
N GLY A 391 -50.56 7.02 13.87
CA GLY A 391 -51.68 6.12 14.13
C GLY A 391 -51.48 4.74 13.52
N ILE A 392 -52.34 3.79 13.90
CA ILE A 392 -52.38 2.46 13.29
C ILE A 392 -53.42 2.49 12.17
N TRP A 393 -52.95 2.49 10.92
CA TRP A 393 -53.78 2.47 9.73
C TRP A 393 -53.37 1.28 8.82
N PRO A 394 -54.32 0.44 8.37
CA PRO A 394 -54.02 -0.71 7.50
C PRO A 394 -53.38 -0.36 6.15
#